data_AF-A0A7J4TAF1-F1
#
_entry.id   AF-A0A7J4TAF1-F1
#
_cell.length_a   1.000
_cell.length_b   1.000
_cell.length_c   1.000
_cell.angle_alpha   90.00
_cell.angle_beta   90.00
_cell.angle_gamma   90.00
#
_symmetry.space_group_name_H-M   'P 1'
#
loop_
_entity.id
_entity.type
_entity.pdbx_description
1 polymer ?
#
loop_
_entity_poly.entity_id
_entity_poly.type
_entity_poly.pdbx_seq_one_letter_code
_entity_poly.pdbx_strand_id
1 'polypeptide(L)'
;ACAQSADLVLLLVDVFHPDHLPILEKEVYDSHLRLNRRKPVVKIVRKERGGIDIGSTVRLTKLDEGAIKGIMQEFRLNNASIVLRDDIDADELIDVIEGNKKYVPAITILNKIDLVDRQELERIRQKVHPDICISAGEKINIGQLKDLIFDRLEFIRVFCKQQGRKADMDVPLIMRRGSTLRDICDKLHRDFSR
;
A
#
# COMPACT_ATOMS: atom_id res chain seq x y z
N ALA A 1 -6.64 -11.95 10.02
CA ALA A 1 -5.64 -12.87 9.43
C ALA A 1 -5.56 -12.75 7.90
N CYS A 2 -6.64 -12.96 7.14
CA CYS A 2 -6.60 -12.96 5.66
C CYS A 2 -6.24 -11.59 5.02
N ALA A 3 -6.73 -10.48 5.59
CA ALA A 3 -6.45 -9.15 5.06
C ALA A 3 -4.95 -8.76 5.13
N GLN A 4 -4.21 -9.23 6.14
CA GLN A 4 -2.79 -8.91 6.31
C GLN A 4 -1.89 -9.61 5.29
N SER A 5 -2.34 -10.73 4.72
CA SER A 5 -1.62 -11.38 3.61
C SER A 5 -1.94 -10.79 2.24
N ALA A 6 -2.88 -9.84 2.14
CA ALA A 6 -3.26 -9.25 0.87
C ALA A 6 -2.15 -8.39 0.26
N ASP A 7 -1.99 -8.46 -1.06
CA ASP A 7 -1.04 -7.65 -1.82
C ASP A 7 -1.68 -6.39 -2.44
N LEU A 8 -3.01 -6.36 -2.48
CA LEU A 8 -3.82 -5.25 -2.94
C LEU A 8 -5.16 -5.30 -2.19
N VAL A 9 -5.67 -4.14 -1.79
CA VAL A 9 -7.00 -4.03 -1.17
C VAL A 9 -7.96 -3.31 -2.14
N LEU A 10 -9.14 -3.87 -2.35
CA LEU A 10 -10.20 -3.21 -3.12
C LEU A 10 -11.25 -2.68 -2.15
N LEU A 11 -11.39 -1.36 -2.07
CA LEU A 11 -12.42 -0.70 -1.28
C LEU A 11 -13.65 -0.51 -2.16
N LEU A 12 -14.63 -1.39 -2.03
CA LEU A 12 -15.87 -1.33 -2.81
C LEU A 12 -16.91 -0.48 -2.09
N VAL A 13 -17.33 0.61 -2.74
CA VAL A 13 -18.30 1.57 -2.23
C VAL A 13 -19.51 1.61 -3.16
N ASP A 14 -20.71 1.64 -2.59
CA ASP A 14 -21.96 1.79 -3.33
C ASP A 14 -22.27 3.28 -3.56
N VAL A 15 -22.76 3.64 -4.76
CA VAL A 15 -23.21 5.02 -5.07
C VAL A 15 -24.24 5.54 -4.08
N PHE A 16 -25.08 4.67 -3.49
CA PHE A 16 -26.09 5.10 -2.51
C PHE A 16 -25.55 5.30 -1.09
N HIS A 17 -24.36 4.78 -0.79
CA HIS A 17 -23.76 4.84 0.54
C HIS A 17 -22.28 5.26 0.49
N PRO A 18 -21.98 6.47 -0.04
CA PRO A 18 -20.61 6.98 -0.09
C PRO A 18 -20.01 7.19 1.30
N ASP A 19 -20.85 7.39 2.32
CA ASP A 19 -20.45 7.59 3.71
C ASP A 19 -19.87 6.33 4.38
N HIS A 20 -19.93 5.16 3.73
CA HIS A 20 -19.29 3.96 4.23
C HIS A 20 -17.77 3.96 4.02
N LEU A 21 -17.25 4.74 3.06
CA LEU A 21 -15.82 4.73 2.75
C LEU A 21 -14.94 5.08 3.98
N PRO A 22 -15.19 6.17 4.73
CA PRO A 22 -14.38 6.48 5.91
C PRO A 22 -14.43 5.41 7.00
N ILE A 23 -15.54 4.69 7.12
CA ILE A 23 -15.70 3.59 8.09
C ILE A 23 -14.82 2.41 7.66
N LEU A 24 -14.87 2.03 6.39
CA LEU A 24 -14.02 0.96 5.84
C LEU A 24 -12.54 1.31 5.96
N GLU A 25 -12.15 2.55 5.66
CA GLU A 25 -10.77 3.00 5.81
C GLU A 25 -10.30 2.89 7.26
N LYS A 26 -11.15 3.26 8.22
CA LYS A 26 -10.86 3.12 9.65
C LYS A 26 -10.71 1.65 10.07
N GLU A 27 -11.63 0.78 9.68
CA GLU A 27 -11.55 -0.65 10.00
C GLU A 27 -10.28 -1.29 9.44
N VAL A 28 -9.90 -0.91 8.21
CA VAL A 28 -8.66 -1.39 7.59
C VAL A 28 -7.44 -0.82 8.32
N TYR A 29 -7.47 0.44 8.73
CA TYR A 29 -6.41 1.05 9.53
C TYR A 29 -6.20 0.32 10.86
N ASP A 30 -7.28 -0.01 11.57
CA ASP A 30 -7.26 -0.74 12.84
C ASP A 30 -6.75 -2.18 12.66
N SER A 31 -6.92 -2.75 11.46
CA SER A 31 -6.39 -4.08 11.09
C SER A 31 -4.87 -4.13 10.83
N HIS A 32 -4.15 -3.03 11.11
CA HIS A 32 -2.70 -2.86 10.91
C HIS A 32 -2.27 -2.72 9.44
N LEU A 33 -3.19 -2.37 8.56
CA LEU A 33 -2.93 -2.07 7.17
C LEU A 33 -2.85 -0.55 6.98
N ARG A 34 -1.88 -0.11 6.17
CA ARG A 34 -1.71 1.28 5.75
C ARG A 34 -1.92 1.34 4.25
N LEU A 35 -3.08 1.83 3.83
CA LEU A 35 -3.49 1.86 2.43
C LEU A 35 -2.82 3.03 1.70
N ASN A 36 -2.31 2.78 0.49
CA ASN A 36 -1.76 3.82 -0.40
C ASN A 36 -0.66 4.70 0.21
N ARG A 37 0.02 4.21 1.25
CA ARG A 37 1.13 4.91 1.92
C ARG A 37 2.43 4.15 1.72
N ARG A 38 3.54 4.90 1.70
CA ARG A 38 4.89 4.32 1.76
C ARG A 38 5.32 4.22 3.21
N LYS A 39 6.09 3.18 3.54
CA LYS A 39 6.73 3.08 4.85
C LYS A 39 7.69 4.27 5.07
N PRO A 40 7.52 5.05 6.16
CA PRO A 40 8.41 6.15 6.47
C PRO A 40 9.86 5.70 6.66
N VAL A 41 10.81 6.51 6.20
CA VAL A 41 12.24 6.24 6.32
C VAL A 41 12.75 6.81 7.63
N VAL A 42 12.64 6.00 8.67
CA VAL A 42 13.06 6.33 10.03
C VAL A 42 13.95 5.21 10.56
N LYS A 43 15.08 5.57 11.14
CA LYS A 43 16.00 4.61 11.78
C LYS A 43 16.02 4.86 13.28
N ILE A 44 15.60 3.86 14.05
CA ILE A 44 15.66 3.89 15.52
C ILE A 44 16.70 2.86 15.96
N VAL A 45 17.68 3.30 16.73
CA VAL A 45 18.73 2.44 17.32
C VAL A 45 18.66 2.58 18.83
N ARG A 46 18.35 1.50 19.55
CA ARG A 46 18.34 1.50 21.01
C ARG A 46 19.78 1.64 21.54
N LYS A 47 19.94 2.42 22.60
CA LYS A 47 21.20 2.64 23.31
C LYS A 47 21.10 2.09 24.72
N GLU A 48 22.24 1.81 25.34
CA GLU A 48 22.26 1.40 26.75
C GLU A 48 22.02 2.59 27.70
N ARG A 49 22.58 3.77 27.36
CA ARG A 49 22.55 5.01 28.16
C ARG A 49 22.60 6.24 27.24
N GLY A 50 22.30 7.41 27.78
CA GLY A 50 22.46 8.70 27.09
C GLY A 50 21.17 9.40 26.66
N GLY A 51 20.00 8.86 27.01
CA GLY A 51 18.71 9.47 26.66
C GLY A 51 18.34 9.29 25.19
N ILE A 52 17.44 10.14 24.72
CA ILE A 52 16.90 10.11 23.35
C ILE A 52 17.58 11.20 22.51
N ASP A 53 18.39 10.76 21.55
CA ASP A 53 19.03 11.64 20.57
C ASP A 53 18.21 11.67 19.28
N ILE A 54 17.77 12.85 18.88
CA ILE A 54 16.98 13.06 17.67
C ILE A 54 17.86 13.71 16.61
N GLY A 55 18.01 13.05 15.46
CA GLY A 55 18.58 13.62 14.26
C GLY A 55 17.53 13.70 13.17
N SER A 56 17.51 14.78 12.39
CA SER A 56 16.67 14.90 11.21
C SER A 56 17.47 15.39 10.02
N THR A 57 17.26 14.78 8.85
CA THR A 57 17.80 15.28 7.58
C THR A 57 16.81 16.17 6.83
N VAL A 58 15.57 16.27 7.33
CA VAL A 58 14.49 17.07 6.75
C VAL A 58 13.90 18.04 7.78
N ARG A 59 13.23 19.08 7.30
CA ARG A 59 12.50 19.98 8.20
C ARG A 59 11.23 19.28 8.68
N LEU A 60 11.11 19.12 9.99
CA LEU A 60 9.92 18.57 10.62
C LEU A 60 8.87 19.68 10.74
N THR A 61 7.66 19.42 10.25
CA THR A 61 6.52 20.36 10.34
C THR A 61 5.37 19.78 11.16
N LYS A 62 5.29 18.46 11.25
CA LYS A 62 4.18 17.75 11.90
C LYS A 62 4.46 17.34 13.34
N LEU A 63 5.73 17.19 13.70
CA LEU A 63 6.18 16.77 15.02
C LEU A 63 7.31 17.66 15.53
N ASP A 64 7.25 17.97 16.82
CA ASP A 64 8.33 18.60 17.55
C ASP A 64 9.15 17.56 18.34
N GLU A 65 10.35 17.96 18.78
CA GLU A 65 11.22 17.09 19.56
C GLU A 65 10.59 16.64 20.88
N GLY A 66 9.73 17.47 21.48
CA GLY A 66 9.02 17.16 22.70
C GLY A 66 8.05 15.99 22.52
N ALA A 67 7.19 16.05 21.50
CA ALA A 67 6.27 14.96 21.19
C ALA A 67 7.01 13.67 20.83
N ILE A 68 8.09 13.75 20.04
CA ILE A 68 8.91 12.56 19.70
C ILE A 68 9.44 11.90 20.97
N LYS A 69 10.02 12.67 21.89
CA LYS A 69 10.52 12.13 23.17
C LYS A 69 9.40 11.53 24.01
N GLY A 70 8.24 12.18 24.08
CA GLY A 70 7.07 11.69 24.82
C GLY A 70 6.60 10.33 24.29
N ILE A 71 6.38 10.22 22.98
CA ILE A 71 5.99 8.97 22.32
C ILE A 71 7.03 7.88 22.61
N MET A 72 8.33 8.16 22.40
CA MET A 72 9.36 7.16 22.66
C MET A 72 9.39 6.67 24.11
N GLN A 73 9.16 7.56 25.09
CA GLN A 73 9.08 7.20 26.51
C GLN A 73 7.86 6.34 26.84
N GLU A 74 6.70 6.62 26.26
CA GLU A 74 5.49 5.79 26.42
C GLU A 74 5.72 4.35 25.94
N PHE A 75 6.46 4.18 24.85
CA PHE A 75 6.90 2.87 24.34
C PHE A 75 8.12 2.30 25.08
N ARG A 76 8.50 2.87 26.23
CA ARG A 76 9.62 2.44 27.10
C ARG A 76 11.00 2.51 26.41
N LEU A 77 11.17 3.41 25.44
CA LEU A 77 12.42 3.66 24.73
C LEU A 77 13.15 4.88 25.30
N ASN A 78 13.65 4.76 26.53
CA ASN A 78 14.29 5.88 27.24
C ASN A 78 15.70 6.21 26.74
N ASN A 79 16.37 5.25 26.08
CA ASN A 79 17.72 5.42 25.54
C ASN A 79 17.73 4.96 24.07
N ALA A 80 17.76 5.90 23.14
CA ALA A 80 17.72 5.61 21.71
C ALA A 80 18.28 6.76 20.87
N SER A 81 18.78 6.44 19.68
CA SER A 81 19.00 7.44 18.62
C SER A 81 17.98 7.21 17.51
N ILE A 82 17.25 8.26 17.19
CA ILE A 82 16.31 8.30 16.09
C ILE A 82 16.85 9.22 15.00
N VAL A 83 16.85 8.73 13.75
CA VAL A 83 17.19 9.52 12.57
C VAL A 83 15.98 9.55 11.65
N LEU A 84 15.40 10.74 11.50
CA LEU A 84 14.24 11.04 10.68
C LEU A 84 14.71 11.51 9.31
N ARG A 85 14.27 10.81 8.24
CA ARG A 85 14.55 11.23 6.86
C ARG A 85 13.33 11.72 6.10
N ASP A 86 12.14 11.52 6.67
CA ASP A 86 10.85 11.99 6.15
C ASP A 86 10.15 12.85 7.22
N ASP A 87 9.27 13.75 6.79
CA ASP A 87 8.43 14.57 7.67
C ASP A 87 7.18 13.78 8.08
N ILE A 88 7.25 13.15 9.26
CA ILE A 88 6.28 12.18 9.77
C ILE A 88 5.37 12.77 10.84
N ASP A 89 4.15 12.23 10.97
CA ASP A 89 3.26 12.50 12.10
C ASP A 89 3.45 11.53 13.28
N ALA A 90 2.70 11.74 14.37
CA ALA A 90 2.75 10.92 15.57
C ALA A 90 2.39 9.45 15.29
N ASP A 91 1.36 9.22 14.49
CA ASP A 91 0.87 7.87 14.15
C ASP A 91 1.90 7.12 13.30
N GLU A 92 2.54 7.79 12.35
CA GLU A 92 3.62 7.25 11.54
C GLU A 92 4.85 6.90 12.38
N LEU A 93 5.17 7.70 13.40
CA LEU A 93 6.24 7.35 14.35
C LEU A 93 5.88 6.10 15.16
N ILE A 94 4.64 5.99 15.64
CA ILE A 94 4.13 4.82 16.36
C ILE A 94 4.21 3.57 15.47
N ASP A 95 3.78 3.69 14.21
CA ASP A 95 3.86 2.59 13.23
C ASP A 95 5.28 2.07 13.05
N VAL A 96 6.27 2.97 13.01
CA VAL A 96 7.70 2.62 12.90
C VAL A 96 8.18 1.91 14.17
N ILE A 97 7.76 2.38 15.35
CA ILE A 97 8.15 1.79 16.65
C ILE A 97 7.58 0.38 16.80
N GLU A 98 6.31 0.17 16.46
CA GLU A 98 5.66 -1.14 16.56
C GLU A 98 6.18 -2.11 15.49
N GLY A 99 6.50 -1.62 14.30
CA GLY A 99 7.13 -2.40 13.22
C GLY A 99 6.26 -3.53 12.66
N ASN A 100 5.00 -3.64 13.07
CA ASN A 100 4.06 -4.70 12.69
C ASN A 100 3.03 -4.27 11.62
N LYS A 101 3.13 -3.03 11.11
CA LYS A 101 2.23 -2.51 10.09
C LYS A 101 2.65 -2.94 8.69
N LYS A 102 1.67 -3.25 7.85
CA LYS A 102 1.89 -3.56 6.44
C LYS A 102 1.35 -2.42 5.56
N TYR A 103 2.19 -1.96 4.64
CA TYR A 103 1.85 -0.92 3.67
C TYR A 103 1.43 -1.60 2.37
N VAL A 104 0.20 -1.39 1.95
CA VAL A 104 -0.41 -2.12 0.84
C VAL A 104 -1.09 -1.12 -0.09
N PRO A 105 -0.95 -1.24 -1.41
CA PRO A 105 -1.73 -0.43 -2.32
C PRO A 105 -3.23 -0.77 -2.19
N ALA A 106 -4.08 0.20 -2.50
CA ALA A 106 -5.52 0.02 -2.54
C ALA A 106 -6.14 0.67 -3.77
N ILE A 107 -7.31 0.19 -4.17
CA ILE A 107 -8.14 0.79 -5.21
C ILE A 107 -9.53 1.04 -4.62
N THR A 108 -9.96 2.29 -4.65
CA THR A 108 -11.32 2.69 -4.28
C THR A 108 -12.22 2.61 -5.50
N ILE A 109 -13.24 1.77 -5.41
CA ILE A 109 -14.16 1.43 -6.49
C ILE A 109 -15.55 1.91 -6.12
N LEU A 110 -16.12 2.79 -6.95
CA LEU A 110 -17.52 3.18 -6.83
C LEU A 110 -18.38 2.30 -7.76
N ASN A 111 -19.27 1.51 -7.19
CA ASN A 111 -20.08 0.50 -7.89
C ASN A 111 -21.56 0.92 -7.99
N LYS A 112 -22.29 0.29 -8.93
CA LYS A 112 -23.70 0.52 -9.27
C LYS A 112 -23.99 1.88 -9.90
N ILE A 113 -23.05 2.38 -10.70
CA ILE A 113 -23.20 3.68 -11.39
C ILE A 113 -24.36 3.73 -12.40
N ASP A 114 -24.89 2.58 -12.79
CA ASP A 114 -26.06 2.43 -13.66
C ASP A 114 -27.37 2.88 -12.98
N LEU A 115 -27.39 2.96 -11.64
CA LEU A 115 -28.59 3.27 -10.87
C LEU A 115 -28.74 4.76 -10.53
N VAL A 116 -27.80 5.60 -10.97
CA VAL A 116 -27.80 7.05 -10.70
C VAL A 116 -27.61 7.83 -12.00
N ASP A 117 -28.10 9.07 -12.01
CA ASP A 117 -27.89 9.95 -13.15
C ASP A 117 -26.47 10.53 -13.18
N ARG A 118 -26.11 11.19 -14.29
CA ARG A 118 -24.78 11.75 -14.49
C ARG A 118 -24.46 12.89 -13.51
N GLN A 119 -25.44 13.68 -13.10
CA GLN A 119 -25.19 14.83 -12.22
C GLN A 119 -24.92 14.37 -10.79
N GLU A 120 -25.71 13.41 -10.31
CA GLU A 120 -25.56 12.78 -9.00
C GLU A 120 -24.26 11.97 -8.93
N LEU A 121 -23.93 11.21 -9.98
CA LEU A 121 -22.66 10.49 -10.06
C LEU A 121 -21.46 11.43 -9.92
N GLU A 122 -21.46 12.59 -10.58
CA GLU A 122 -20.36 13.56 -10.47
C GLU A 122 -20.26 14.18 -9.07
N ARG A 123 -21.39 14.43 -8.39
CA ARG A 123 -21.38 14.88 -6.98
C ARG A 123 -20.76 13.83 -6.06
N ILE A 124 -21.16 12.56 -6.23
CA ILE A 124 -20.62 11.45 -5.42
C ILE A 124 -19.14 11.26 -5.70
N ARG A 125 -18.72 11.35 -6.97
CA ARG A 125 -17.29 11.29 -7.36
C ARG A 125 -16.46 12.38 -6.69
N GLN A 126 -16.99 13.59 -6.58
CA GLN A 126 -16.30 14.68 -5.89
C GLN A 126 -16.21 14.47 -4.37
N LYS A 127 -17.11 13.68 -3.78
CA LYS A 127 -17.08 13.36 -2.34
C LYS A 127 -16.16 12.17 -2.05
N VAL A 128 -16.23 11.13 -2.87
CA VAL A 128 -15.56 9.84 -2.64
C VAL A 128 -14.16 9.80 -3.26
N HIS A 129 -13.93 10.56 -4.33
CA HIS A 129 -12.71 10.52 -5.15
C HIS A 129 -12.27 9.09 -5.52
N PRO A 130 -13.15 8.28 -6.13
CA PRO A 130 -12.83 6.89 -6.44
C PRO A 130 -11.77 6.81 -7.55
N ASP A 131 -10.90 5.79 -7.48
CA ASP A 131 -9.95 5.49 -8.55
C ASP A 131 -10.68 5.05 -9.83
N ILE A 132 -11.81 4.34 -9.67
CA ILE A 132 -12.63 3.89 -10.79
C ILE A 132 -14.10 3.76 -10.44
N CYS A 133 -14.96 3.99 -11.43
CA CYS A 133 -16.40 3.83 -11.36
C CYS A 133 -16.83 2.66 -12.24
N ILE A 134 -17.61 1.73 -11.69
CA ILE A 134 -18.03 0.51 -12.38
C ILE A 134 -19.54 0.25 -12.22
N SER A 135 -20.08 -0.56 -13.11
CA SER A 135 -21.31 -1.32 -12.84
C SER A 135 -20.98 -2.79 -12.95
N ALA A 136 -20.99 -3.50 -11.82
CA ALA A 136 -20.76 -4.94 -11.83
C ALA A 136 -21.88 -5.72 -12.54
N GLY A 137 -23.13 -5.24 -12.44
CA GLY A 137 -24.29 -5.85 -13.10
C GLY A 137 -24.23 -5.71 -14.62
N GLU A 138 -24.06 -4.48 -15.10
CA GLU A 138 -24.00 -4.14 -16.52
C GLU A 138 -22.62 -4.38 -17.15
N LYS A 139 -21.65 -4.86 -16.36
CA LYS A 139 -20.24 -5.08 -16.73
C LYS A 139 -19.54 -3.82 -17.28
N ILE A 140 -19.99 -2.65 -16.87
CA ILE A 140 -19.40 -1.37 -17.28
C ILE A 140 -18.05 -1.18 -16.56
N ASN A 141 -17.01 -0.82 -17.33
CA ASN A 141 -15.64 -0.53 -16.87
C ASN A 141 -14.92 -1.68 -16.15
N ILE A 142 -15.43 -2.91 -16.21
CA ILE A 142 -14.78 -4.08 -15.60
C ILE A 142 -13.43 -4.40 -16.26
N GLY A 143 -13.28 -4.16 -17.56
CA GLY A 143 -12.00 -4.29 -18.26
C GLY A 143 -10.95 -3.34 -17.69
N GLN A 144 -11.31 -2.05 -17.60
CA GLN A 144 -10.45 -1.02 -17.02
C GLN A 144 -10.08 -1.30 -15.56
N LEU A 145 -11.00 -1.87 -14.77
CA LEU A 145 -10.69 -2.30 -13.40
C LEU A 145 -9.61 -3.39 -13.37
N LYS A 146 -9.66 -4.36 -14.30
CA LYS A 146 -8.63 -5.41 -14.39
C LYS A 146 -7.27 -4.83 -14.74
N ASP A 147 -7.24 -3.89 -15.70
CA ASP A 147 -6.01 -3.21 -16.10
C ASP A 147 -5.44 -2.40 -14.92
N LEU A 148 -6.30 -1.65 -14.20
CA LEU A 148 -5.91 -0.89 -13.02
C LEU A 148 -5.35 -1.79 -11.90
N ILE A 149 -5.95 -2.96 -11.66
CA ILE A 149 -5.43 -3.95 -10.71
C ILE A 149 -4.04 -4.44 -11.12
N PHE A 150 -3.85 -4.74 -12.41
CA PHE A 150 -2.57 -5.21 -12.95
C PHE A 150 -1.47 -4.16 -12.78
N ASP A 151 -1.80 -2.90 -13.08
CA ASP A 151 -0.88 -1.77 -12.96
C ASP A 151 -0.54 -1.46 -11.49
N ARG A 152 -1.55 -1.49 -10.60
CA ARG A 152 -1.38 -1.20 -9.17
C ARG A 152 -0.56 -2.27 -8.44
N LEU A 153 -0.63 -3.53 -8.90
CA LEU A 153 0.23 -4.63 -8.43
C LEU A 153 1.64 -4.60 -9.04
N GLU A 154 1.91 -3.64 -9.94
CA GLU A 154 3.15 -3.49 -10.69
C GLU A 154 3.61 -4.78 -11.38
N PHE A 155 2.67 -5.49 -11.97
CA PHE A 155 2.99 -6.72 -12.69
C PHE A 155 3.77 -6.43 -13.98
N ILE A 156 4.69 -7.32 -14.30
CA ILE A 156 5.48 -7.35 -15.53
C ILE A 156 5.29 -8.69 -16.22
N ARG A 157 5.31 -8.67 -17.55
CA ARG A 157 5.24 -9.88 -18.39
C ARG A 157 6.65 -10.23 -18.85
N VAL A 158 7.12 -11.42 -18.50
CA VAL A 158 8.42 -11.94 -18.91
C VAL A 158 8.20 -13.05 -19.92
N PHE A 159 8.68 -12.84 -21.15
CA PHE A 159 8.57 -13.82 -22.23
C PHE A 159 9.84 -14.66 -22.31
N CYS A 160 9.72 -15.96 -22.08
CA CYS A 160 10.86 -16.86 -22.07
C CYS A 160 11.21 -17.31 -23.49
N LYS A 161 12.51 -17.46 -23.75
CA LYS A 161 13.02 -17.93 -25.04
C LYS A 161 13.98 -19.09 -24.82
N GLN A 162 13.69 -20.23 -25.43
CA GLN A 162 14.64 -21.33 -25.49
C GLN A 162 15.77 -21.00 -26.47
N GLN A 163 16.99 -21.45 -26.16
CA GLN A 163 18.14 -21.24 -27.03
C GLN A 163 17.87 -21.84 -28.42
N GLY A 164 18.10 -21.05 -29.48
CA GLY A 164 17.85 -21.47 -30.87
C GLY A 164 16.39 -21.43 -31.33
N ARG A 165 15.41 -21.15 -30.46
CA ARG A 165 13.99 -20.99 -30.82
C ARG A 165 13.54 -19.53 -30.75
N LYS A 166 12.39 -19.21 -31.34
CA LYS A 166 11.76 -17.89 -31.15
C LYS A 166 11.23 -17.78 -29.71
N ALA A 167 11.14 -16.55 -29.21
CA ALA A 167 10.51 -16.31 -27.91
C ALA A 167 9.04 -16.70 -27.99
N ASP A 168 8.55 -17.36 -26.94
CA ASP A 168 7.12 -17.60 -26.79
C ASP A 168 6.47 -16.27 -26.39
N MET A 169 5.63 -15.73 -27.27
CA MET A 169 4.89 -14.48 -27.05
C MET A 169 3.44 -14.72 -26.64
N ASP A 170 3.00 -15.99 -26.62
CA ASP A 170 1.63 -16.37 -26.29
C ASP A 170 1.47 -16.57 -24.78
N VAL A 171 2.49 -17.14 -24.12
CA VAL A 171 2.46 -17.45 -22.69
C VAL A 171 3.52 -16.66 -21.91
N PRO A 172 3.20 -15.43 -21.44
CA PRO A 172 4.10 -14.70 -20.56
C PRO A 172 4.11 -15.26 -19.14
N LEU A 173 5.28 -15.23 -18.51
CA LEU A 173 5.40 -15.37 -17.07
C LEU A 173 5.06 -14.03 -16.40
N ILE A 174 4.02 -14.00 -15.55
CA ILE A 174 3.65 -12.80 -14.79
C ILE A 174 4.53 -12.70 -13.55
N MET A 175 5.32 -11.64 -13.44
CA MET A 175 6.19 -11.35 -12.28
C MET A 175 5.84 -9.98 -11.70
N ARG A 176 6.32 -9.67 -10.49
CA ARG A 176 6.25 -8.30 -9.95
C ARG A 176 7.46 -7.50 -10.37
N ARG A 177 7.30 -6.19 -10.53
CA ARG A 177 8.43 -5.27 -10.70
C ARG A 177 9.41 -5.44 -9.53
N GLY A 178 10.70 -5.48 -9.84
CA GLY A 178 11.76 -5.75 -8.87
C GLY A 178 12.06 -7.24 -8.62
N SER A 179 11.34 -8.17 -9.26
CA SER A 179 11.70 -9.58 -9.22
C SER A 179 13.10 -9.81 -9.83
N THR A 180 13.89 -10.66 -9.19
CA THR A 180 15.23 -11.04 -9.62
C THR A 180 15.22 -12.23 -10.59
N LEU A 181 16.36 -12.50 -11.23
CA LEU A 181 16.51 -13.72 -12.05
C LEU A 181 16.28 -15.00 -11.24
N ARG A 182 16.68 -15.01 -9.95
CA ARG A 182 16.43 -16.15 -9.06
C ARG A 182 14.93 -16.38 -8.87
N ASP A 183 14.15 -15.32 -8.65
CA ASP A 183 12.69 -15.43 -8.48
C ASP A 183 12.01 -16.00 -9.75
N ILE A 184 12.54 -15.65 -10.94
CA ILE A 184 12.07 -16.19 -12.21
C ILE A 184 12.41 -17.70 -12.30
N CYS A 185 13.65 -18.08 -11.98
CA CYS A 185 14.08 -19.48 -11.95
C CYS A 185 13.21 -20.31 -10.99
N ASP A 186 13.01 -19.83 -9.76
CA ASP A 186 12.19 -20.49 -8.74
C ASP A 186 10.74 -20.70 -9.19
N LYS A 187 10.19 -19.75 -9.96
CA LYS A 187 8.83 -19.84 -10.51
C LYS A 187 8.72 -20.84 -11.65
N LEU A 188 9.77 -21.02 -12.45
CA LEU A 188 9.83 -22.02 -13.52
C LEU A 188 10.03 -23.43 -12.96
N HIS A 189 11.09 -23.63 -12.17
CA HIS A 189 11.35 -24.88 -11.46
C HIS A 189 12.42 -24.65 -10.38
N ARG A 190 12.22 -25.22 -9.18
CA ARG A 190 13.15 -25.09 -8.03
C ARG A 190 14.56 -25.62 -8.29
N ASP A 191 14.74 -26.46 -9.31
CA ASP A 191 16.07 -26.98 -9.67
C ASP A 191 16.95 -25.95 -10.39
N PHE A 192 16.37 -24.89 -10.95
CA PHE A 192 17.14 -23.82 -11.60
C PHE A 192 17.83 -22.86 -10.61
N SER A 193 17.42 -22.86 -9.34
CA SER A 193 17.93 -21.94 -8.32
C SER A 193 18.98 -22.55 -7.39
N ARG A 194 19.29 -23.85 -7.57
CA ARG A 194 20.37 -24.56 -6.87
C ARG A 194 21.75 -24.21 -7.40
#